data_AF-A0A820P0H2-F1
#
_entry.id   AF-A0A820P0H2-F1
#
_cell.length_a   1.000
_cell.length_b   1.000
_cell.length_c   1.000
_cell.angle_alpha   90.00
_cell.angle_beta   90.00
_cell.angle_gamma   90.00
#
_symmetry.space_group_name_H-M   'P 1'
#
loop_
_entity.id
_entity.type
_entity.pdbx_description
1 polymer ?
#
loop_
_entity_poly.entity_id
_entity_poly.type
_entity_poly.pdbx_seq_one_letter_code
_entity_poly.pdbx_strand_id
1 'polypeptide(L)'
;MMNVLSGRHGRYLNITGDVYLNDCMMTRSQRALTGLIGHVEQQELFLETTTLEEHLVFQAMLRMPQTMKDNERLEHVENIMQQLNVVDCRNTFIGRLSGGEKKRLSFATALLTRPQVVLIDEPTSGLDTFSAKSLMKIIRSMAVEREQAIIVVLHQPTSDILDVIDILYFIVDGGRQAFYGTKTEAQQFFITQCQLPSMPLDMCIEKLSAPASIVDDQSMILQEIAVQQYGRSGQDQILETTIESHLKSIDKHDIPTVTDILQRSSFGRQLKWLLWRSLLSAKRNSKRTTNLFFRLVIMAIILGVLFFHTTRKSLDYIVNIDALLFVLFMSLLESNMSLTLVEIPNEHEMVVFEYRRHLYSVGAYYISRLVIDTFFHVISATVYISIIVSMTDLHHWIILVCLTILIVMTACASAALIAAVSSSARTALLYSQPIQNLFRALTGFFINLHSLPVFLRWLPYISYMHYAYQLILVVQWWKTDLNYPCDFTTSHKLTTNSTLFNNDTCSISDTDIITCFHTSYRTVGYNMAGLISFLFGFHILAFIIIFYRIRRAL
;
A
#
# COMPACT_ATOMS: atom_id res chain seq x y z
N MET A 1 -6.29 -4.40 26.17
CA MET A 1 -7.58 -3.72 26.47
C MET A 1 -8.04 -2.79 25.34
N MET A 2 -7.25 -1.79 24.92
CA MET A 2 -7.65 -0.78 23.91
C MET A 2 -8.16 -1.36 22.58
N ASN A 3 -7.52 -2.42 22.06
CA ASN A 3 -7.98 -3.10 20.84
C ASN A 3 -9.35 -3.77 21.00
N VAL A 4 -9.72 -4.18 22.22
CA VAL A 4 -11.05 -4.74 22.52
C VAL A 4 -12.08 -3.61 22.61
N LEU A 5 -11.77 -2.53 23.35
CA LEU A 5 -12.64 -1.35 23.48
C LEU A 5 -12.91 -0.66 22.13
N SER A 6 -11.92 -0.62 21.23
CA SER A 6 -12.10 -0.07 19.87
C SER A 6 -12.85 -1.00 18.91
N GLY A 7 -13.17 -2.24 19.32
CA GLY A 7 -13.78 -3.26 18.46
C GLY A 7 -12.84 -3.80 17.38
N ARG A 8 -11.53 -3.54 17.48
CA ARG A 8 -10.48 -3.91 16.49
C ARG A 8 -9.67 -5.13 16.92
N HIS A 9 -10.27 -6.09 17.62
CA HIS A 9 -9.58 -7.28 18.09
C HIS A 9 -9.56 -8.39 17.03
N GLY A 10 -8.49 -9.18 16.99
CA GLY A 10 -8.37 -10.36 16.13
C GLY A 10 -9.37 -11.46 16.52
N ARG A 11 -9.65 -12.38 15.59
CA ARG A 11 -10.61 -13.49 15.79
C ARG A 11 -10.19 -14.51 16.86
N TYR A 12 -8.92 -14.52 17.25
CA TYR A 12 -8.31 -15.53 18.10
C TYR A 12 -8.43 -15.26 19.61
N LEU A 13 -9.00 -14.12 20.00
CA LEU A 13 -9.16 -13.74 21.41
C LEU A 13 -10.54 -14.17 21.90
N ASN A 14 -10.57 -14.92 23.02
CA ASN A 14 -11.80 -15.17 23.77
C ASN A 14 -12.05 -13.97 24.68
N ILE A 15 -13.21 -13.32 24.53
CA ILE A 15 -13.56 -12.11 25.26
C ILE A 15 -14.77 -12.45 26.13
N THR A 16 -14.64 -12.19 27.42
CA THR A 16 -15.71 -12.31 28.42
C THR A 16 -16.01 -10.93 29.00
N GLY A 17 -17.28 -10.68 29.31
CA GLY A 17 -17.76 -9.38 29.77
C GLY A 17 -18.38 -8.54 28.66
N ASP A 18 -19.15 -7.53 29.08
CA ASP A 18 -19.95 -6.69 28.20
C ASP A 18 -19.42 -5.25 28.22
N VAL A 19 -19.39 -4.61 27.05
CA VAL A 19 -19.00 -3.20 26.90
C VAL A 19 -20.21 -2.44 26.39
N TYR A 20 -20.57 -1.34 27.07
CA TYR A 20 -21.67 -0.48 26.68
C TYR A 20 -21.14 0.88 26.23
N LEU A 21 -21.70 1.42 25.15
CA LEU A 21 -21.41 2.75 24.63
C LEU A 21 -22.74 3.47 24.41
N ASN A 22 -22.97 4.58 25.12
CA ASN A 22 -24.27 5.28 25.16
C ASN A 22 -25.43 4.31 25.33
N ASP A 23 -25.36 3.50 26.38
CA ASP A 23 -26.37 2.50 26.75
C ASP A 23 -26.55 1.35 25.74
N CYS A 24 -25.81 1.35 24.63
CA CYS A 24 -25.83 0.29 23.63
C CYS A 24 -24.71 -0.72 23.86
N MET A 25 -25.07 -2.00 23.97
CA MET A 25 -24.10 -3.08 24.11
C MET A 25 -23.28 -3.25 22.81
N MET A 26 -21.97 -3.05 22.88
CA MET A 26 -21.03 -3.24 21.77
C MET A 26 -20.89 -4.72 21.41
N THR A 27 -21.76 -5.20 20.52
CA THR A 27 -21.72 -6.56 19.97
C THR A 27 -20.97 -6.62 18.64
N ARG A 28 -20.51 -7.81 18.23
CA ARG A 28 -19.83 -8.02 16.93
C ARG A 28 -20.66 -7.59 15.71
N SER A 29 -21.99 -7.60 15.83
CA SER A 29 -22.92 -7.15 14.79
C SER A 29 -23.01 -5.62 14.69
N GLN A 30 -22.63 -4.88 15.74
CA GLN A 30 -22.72 -3.42 15.81
C GLN A 30 -21.39 -2.73 15.49
N ARG A 31 -20.71 -3.15 14.42
CA ARG A 31 -19.52 -2.45 13.90
C ARG A 31 -19.77 -0.96 13.65
N ALA A 32 -21.01 -0.55 13.43
CA ALA A 32 -21.36 0.85 13.23
C ALA A 32 -21.03 1.74 14.45
N LEU A 33 -21.02 1.18 15.66
CA LEU A 33 -20.60 1.89 16.88
C LEU A 33 -19.10 2.20 16.90
N THR A 34 -18.27 1.46 16.14
CA THR A 34 -16.83 1.79 16.03
C THR A 34 -16.58 3.13 15.33
N GLY A 35 -17.57 3.68 14.62
CA GLY A 35 -17.50 5.02 14.03
C GLY A 35 -17.59 6.15 15.05
N LEU A 36 -18.18 5.87 16.22
CA LEU A 36 -18.23 6.78 17.36
C LEU A 36 -16.91 6.82 18.12
N ILE A 37 -16.00 5.87 17.84
CA ILE A 37 -14.72 5.72 18.52
C ILE A 37 -13.58 6.15 17.59
N GLY A 38 -12.92 7.24 17.94
CA GLY A 38 -11.63 7.61 17.36
C GLY A 38 -10.53 6.81 18.02
N HIS A 39 -9.69 6.10 17.27
CA HIS A 39 -8.54 5.39 17.85
C HIS A 39 -7.23 5.89 17.24
N VAL A 40 -6.36 6.37 18.12
CA VAL A 40 -4.99 6.78 17.84
C VAL A 40 -4.06 5.68 18.34
N GLU A 41 -3.36 5.03 17.41
CA GLU A 41 -2.42 3.95 17.69
C GLU A 41 -1.03 4.53 18.06
N GLN A 42 -0.21 3.77 18.78
CA GLN A 42 1.11 4.21 19.23
C GLN A 42 2.03 4.61 18.06
N GLN A 43 2.01 3.82 16.98
CA GLN A 43 2.72 4.10 15.73
C GLN A 43 1.72 4.34 14.61
N GLU A 44 1.73 5.54 14.03
CA GLU A 44 0.98 5.82 12.81
C GLU A 44 1.86 5.69 11.57
N LEU A 45 1.29 5.07 10.55
CA LEU A 45 1.89 4.99 9.22
C LEU A 45 1.39 6.18 8.39
N PHE A 46 2.33 7.04 8.00
CA PHE A 46 2.05 8.19 7.13
C PHE A 46 2.74 8.05 5.79
N LEU A 47 2.14 8.64 4.76
CA LEU A 47 2.81 8.85 3.49
C LEU A 47 3.71 10.08 3.61
N GLU A 48 5.03 9.88 3.62
CA GLU A 48 6.00 10.96 3.88
C GLU A 48 6.01 12.06 2.80
N THR A 49 5.52 11.76 1.60
CA THR A 49 5.50 12.68 0.44
C THR A 49 4.30 13.63 0.40
N THR A 50 3.32 13.46 1.29
CA THR A 50 2.17 14.38 1.44
C THR A 50 2.45 15.44 2.49
N THR A 51 1.84 16.62 2.35
CA THR A 51 1.85 17.63 3.39
C THR A 51 0.86 17.30 4.49
N LEU A 52 0.97 17.98 5.64
CA LEU A 52 0.04 17.85 6.75
C LEU A 52 -1.41 18.12 6.30
N GLU A 53 -1.63 19.24 5.60
CA GLU A 53 -2.97 19.62 5.11
C GLU A 53 -3.55 18.59 4.16
N GLU A 54 -2.76 18.15 3.18
CA GLU A 54 -3.21 17.19 2.17
C GLU A 54 -3.60 15.86 2.78
N HIS A 55 -2.88 15.42 3.81
CA HIS A 55 -3.23 14.22 4.55
C HIS A 55 -4.58 14.39 5.25
N LEU A 56 -4.78 15.50 5.95
CA LEU A 56 -6.06 15.78 6.63
C LEU A 56 -7.20 15.93 5.64
N VAL A 57 -7.00 16.63 4.52
CA VAL A 57 -8.01 16.76 3.46
C VAL A 57 -8.34 15.38 2.86
N PHE A 58 -7.33 14.56 2.56
CA PHE A 58 -7.54 13.20 2.04
C PHE A 58 -8.36 12.34 3.03
N GLN A 59 -8.00 12.37 4.32
CA GLN A 59 -8.71 11.66 5.38
C GLN A 59 -10.15 12.20 5.54
N ALA A 60 -10.33 13.52 5.56
CA ALA A 60 -11.62 14.18 5.70
C ALA A 60 -12.57 13.78 4.57
N MET A 61 -12.07 13.79 3.34
CA MET A 61 -12.86 13.53 2.15
C MET A 61 -13.38 12.08 2.09
N LEU A 62 -12.64 11.14 2.68
CA LEU A 62 -12.98 9.72 2.66
C LEU A 62 -13.71 9.24 3.92
N ARG A 63 -13.44 9.83 5.09
CA ARG A 63 -13.99 9.41 6.39
C ARG A 63 -15.21 10.20 6.85
N MET A 64 -15.32 11.48 6.50
CA MET A 64 -16.42 12.31 7.00
C MET A 64 -17.75 11.97 6.30
N PRO A 65 -18.89 12.16 7.01
CA PRO A 65 -20.22 11.84 6.49
C PRO A 65 -20.49 12.44 5.10
N GLN A 66 -21.15 11.67 4.23
CA GLN A 66 -21.46 12.11 2.87
C GLN A 66 -22.40 13.32 2.82
N THR A 67 -23.19 13.54 3.87
CA THR A 67 -24.10 14.67 4.03
C THR A 67 -23.39 16.02 4.12
N MET A 68 -22.14 16.03 4.60
CA MET A 68 -21.34 17.25 4.76
C MET A 68 -20.74 17.69 3.42
N LYS A 69 -20.88 18.98 3.09
CA LYS A 69 -20.34 19.56 1.85
C LYS A 69 -18.82 19.64 1.88
N ASP A 70 -18.19 19.62 0.71
CA ASP A 70 -16.72 19.67 0.60
C ASP A 70 -16.12 20.93 1.26
N ASN A 71 -16.78 22.09 1.16
CA ASN A 71 -16.32 23.32 1.82
C ASN A 71 -16.38 23.23 3.36
N GLU A 72 -17.45 22.66 3.90
CA GLU A 72 -17.62 22.45 5.35
C GLU A 72 -16.57 21.48 5.90
N ARG A 73 -16.17 20.48 5.09
CA ARG A 73 -15.08 19.56 5.44
C ARG A 73 -13.74 20.27 5.52
N LEU A 74 -13.44 21.15 4.55
CA LEU A 74 -12.20 21.92 4.52
C LEU A 74 -12.13 22.91 5.70
N GLU A 75 -13.23 23.59 6.00
CA GLU A 75 -13.34 24.46 7.18
C GLU A 75 -13.13 23.64 8.48
N HIS A 76 -13.69 22.43 8.56
CA HIS A 76 -13.46 21.58 9.71
C HIS A 76 -12.00 21.13 9.87
N VAL A 77 -11.31 20.83 8.76
CA VAL A 77 -9.88 20.54 8.74
C VAL A 77 -9.08 21.73 9.26
N GLU A 78 -9.42 22.94 8.80
CA GLU A 78 -8.79 24.19 9.26
C GLU A 78 -8.96 24.39 10.77
N ASN A 79 -10.18 24.22 11.28
CA ASN A 79 -10.47 24.36 12.71
C ASN A 79 -9.69 23.34 13.56
N ILE A 80 -9.52 22.10 13.08
CA ILE A 80 -8.72 21.09 13.78
C ILE A 80 -7.23 21.46 13.77
N MET A 81 -6.70 21.98 12.66
CA MET A 81 -5.30 22.41 12.59
C MET A 81 -5.01 23.56 13.57
N GLN A 82 -5.96 24.49 13.73
CA GLN A 82 -5.89 25.59 14.71
C GLN A 82 -5.92 25.07 16.15
N GLN A 83 -6.88 24.20 16.48
CA GLN A 83 -7.02 23.63 17.82
C GLN A 83 -5.78 22.86 18.28
N LEU A 84 -5.08 22.19 17.36
CA LEU A 84 -3.89 21.40 17.66
C LEU A 84 -2.58 22.17 17.51
N ASN A 85 -2.65 23.47 17.19
CA ASN A 85 -1.48 24.32 16.95
C ASN A 85 -0.51 23.67 15.95
N VAL A 86 -1.03 23.25 14.78
CA VAL A 86 -0.23 22.69 13.67
C VAL A 86 -0.38 23.48 12.37
N VAL A 87 -0.96 24.68 12.45
CA VAL A 87 -1.20 25.57 11.30
C VAL A 87 0.12 25.95 10.60
N ASP A 88 1.17 26.22 11.36
CA ASP A 88 2.50 26.58 10.81
C ASP A 88 3.11 25.44 9.96
N CYS A 89 2.71 24.20 10.24
CA CYS A 89 3.18 22.99 9.57
C CYS A 89 2.30 22.59 8.37
N ARG A 90 1.28 23.38 8.01
CA ARG A 90 0.27 23.05 6.97
C ARG A 90 0.88 22.52 5.68
N ASN A 91 1.89 23.24 5.16
CA ASN A 91 2.56 22.95 3.90
C ASN A 91 3.84 22.11 4.06
N THR A 92 4.14 21.65 5.27
CA THR A 92 5.32 20.85 5.56
C THR A 92 5.05 19.40 5.21
N PHE A 93 5.98 18.77 4.48
CA PHE A 93 5.93 17.32 4.20
C PHE A 93 5.98 16.53 5.50
N ILE A 94 5.13 15.49 5.61
CA ILE A 94 5.06 14.68 6.82
C ILE A 94 6.40 14.05 7.18
N GLY A 95 7.21 13.67 6.18
CA GLY A 95 8.56 13.16 6.41
C GLY A 95 9.50 14.13 7.15
N ARG A 96 9.20 15.44 7.14
CA ARG A 96 10.00 16.50 7.78
C ARG A 96 9.42 17.00 9.11
N LEU A 97 8.25 16.53 9.51
CA LEU A 97 7.63 16.91 10.77
C LEU A 97 8.40 16.33 11.96
N SER A 98 8.42 17.08 13.06
CA SER A 98 8.93 16.59 14.36
C SER A 98 8.07 15.44 14.90
N GLY A 99 8.59 14.67 15.87
CA GLY A 99 7.82 13.61 16.52
C GLY A 99 6.52 14.13 17.15
N GLY A 100 6.57 15.30 17.80
CA GLY A 100 5.41 15.98 18.37
C GLY A 100 4.38 16.41 17.35
N GLU A 101 4.82 16.99 16.23
CA GLU A 101 3.94 17.37 15.13
C GLU A 101 3.26 16.15 14.50
N LYS A 102 3.99 15.04 14.32
CA LYS A 102 3.41 13.77 13.83
C LYS A 102 2.36 13.21 14.79
N LYS A 103 2.59 13.27 16.11
CA LYS A 103 1.61 12.87 17.13
C LYS A 103 0.37 13.76 17.11
N ARG A 104 0.53 15.07 16.95
CA ARG A 104 -0.59 16.01 16.76
C ARG A 104 -1.36 15.73 15.48
N LEU A 105 -0.69 15.43 14.36
CA LEU A 105 -1.34 15.03 13.10
C LEU A 105 -2.13 13.72 13.24
N SER A 106 -1.60 12.77 13.98
CA SER A 106 -2.30 11.52 14.30
C SER A 106 -3.60 11.77 15.05
N PHE A 107 -3.53 12.61 16.08
CA PHE A 107 -4.71 13.02 16.83
C PHE A 107 -5.70 13.82 15.96
N ALA A 108 -5.21 14.76 15.14
CA ALA A 108 -6.01 15.50 14.16
C ALA A 108 -6.82 14.55 13.27
N THR A 109 -6.16 13.50 12.76
CA THR A 109 -6.77 12.50 11.88
C THR A 109 -7.87 11.69 12.56
N ALA A 110 -7.73 11.39 13.85
CA ALA A 110 -8.78 10.72 14.62
C ALA A 110 -9.99 11.62 14.90
N LEU A 111 -9.77 12.93 15.03
CA LEU A 111 -10.80 13.91 15.37
C LEU A 111 -11.68 14.34 14.18
N LEU A 112 -11.26 14.09 12.94
CA LEU A 112 -12.00 14.45 11.73
C LEU A 112 -13.43 13.87 11.69
N THR A 113 -13.65 12.70 12.29
CA THR A 113 -14.97 12.04 12.30
C THR A 113 -15.88 12.50 13.43
N ARG A 114 -15.47 13.52 14.22
CA ARG A 114 -16.17 13.97 15.44
C ARG A 114 -16.59 12.79 16.33
N PRO A 115 -15.64 11.92 16.72
CA PRO A 115 -15.98 10.79 17.58
C PRO A 115 -16.55 11.28 18.92
N GLN A 116 -17.32 10.44 19.61
CA GLN A 116 -17.79 10.69 20.97
C GLN A 116 -16.82 10.13 22.02
N VAL A 117 -16.03 9.12 21.64
CA VAL A 117 -14.96 8.55 22.46
C VAL A 117 -13.65 8.58 21.68
N VAL A 118 -12.57 9.13 22.24
CA VAL A 118 -11.22 8.93 21.68
C VAL A 118 -10.42 7.98 22.56
N LEU A 119 -9.80 7.00 21.92
CA LEU A 119 -8.88 6.04 22.49
C LEU A 119 -7.47 6.38 21.99
N ILE A 120 -6.58 6.82 22.87
CA ILE A 120 -5.22 7.25 22.52
C ILE A 120 -4.19 6.35 23.20
N ASP A 121 -3.35 5.72 22.40
CA ASP A 121 -2.29 4.84 22.88
C ASP A 121 -0.94 5.59 22.91
N GLU A 122 -0.38 5.75 24.12
CA GLU A 122 0.90 6.42 24.40
C GLU A 122 1.14 7.74 23.62
N PRO A 123 0.36 8.80 23.89
CA PRO A 123 0.54 10.08 23.22
C PRO A 123 1.83 10.81 23.58
N THR A 124 2.40 10.52 24.75
CA THR A 124 3.59 11.20 25.29
C THR A 124 4.90 10.52 24.93
N SER A 125 4.84 9.31 24.34
CA SER A 125 6.02 8.53 23.97
C SER A 125 6.81 9.22 22.85
N GLY A 126 8.12 9.39 23.07
CA GLY A 126 9.03 10.06 22.15
C GLY A 126 8.95 11.60 22.15
N LEU A 127 8.27 12.21 23.12
CA LEU A 127 8.21 13.66 23.32
C LEU A 127 9.05 14.10 24.52
N ASP A 128 9.57 15.32 24.46
CA ASP A 128 10.12 15.98 25.64
C ASP A 128 9.01 16.38 26.62
N THR A 129 9.36 16.57 27.89
CA THR A 129 8.40 16.83 28.98
C THR A 129 7.50 18.03 28.71
N PHE A 130 8.05 19.10 28.10
CA PHE A 130 7.27 20.30 27.79
C PHE A 130 6.25 20.04 26.68
N SER A 131 6.68 19.43 25.57
CA SER A 131 5.76 19.07 24.48
C SER A 131 4.69 18.07 24.90
N ALA A 132 5.05 17.07 25.73
CA ALA A 132 4.11 16.10 26.27
C ALA A 132 3.03 16.78 27.14
N LYS A 133 3.42 17.65 28.07
CA LYS A 133 2.50 18.42 28.91
C LYS A 133 1.59 19.33 28.09
N SER A 134 2.16 20.01 27.08
CA SER A 134 1.40 20.85 26.15
C SER A 134 0.34 20.05 25.39
N LEU A 135 0.70 18.87 24.87
CA LEU A 135 -0.24 17.99 24.17
C LEU A 135 -1.35 17.49 25.09
N MET A 136 -1.04 17.05 26.31
CA MET A 136 -2.04 16.59 27.28
C MET A 136 -3.02 17.69 27.68
N LYS A 137 -2.56 18.94 27.81
CA LYS A 137 -3.45 20.09 28.08
C LYS A 137 -4.43 20.33 26.93
N ILE A 138 -3.96 20.21 25.69
CA ILE A 138 -4.83 20.33 24.50
C ILE A 138 -5.84 19.18 24.46
N ILE A 139 -5.41 17.95 24.72
CA ILE A 139 -6.32 16.79 24.78
C ILE A 139 -7.40 17.02 25.84
N ARG A 140 -7.03 17.49 27.03
CA ARG A 140 -7.98 17.79 28.10
C ARG A 140 -8.93 18.92 27.74
N SER A 141 -8.44 20.03 27.18
CA SER A 141 -9.32 21.15 26.78
C SER A 141 -10.34 20.69 25.73
N MET A 142 -9.92 19.84 24.79
CA MET A 142 -10.82 19.25 23.81
C MET A 142 -11.85 18.30 24.41
N ALA A 143 -11.48 17.51 25.42
CA ALA A 143 -12.44 16.66 26.14
C ALA A 143 -13.55 17.49 26.79
N VAL A 144 -13.18 18.62 27.41
CA VAL A 144 -14.13 19.54 28.06
C VAL A 144 -14.99 20.29 27.05
N GLU A 145 -14.37 20.93 26.05
CA GLU A 145 -15.08 21.77 25.07
C GLU A 145 -16.07 20.99 24.19
N ARG A 146 -15.80 19.70 23.95
CA ARG A 146 -16.62 18.84 23.09
C ARG A 146 -17.47 17.84 23.84
N GLU A 147 -17.46 17.89 25.18
CA GLU A 147 -18.12 16.90 26.05
C GLU A 147 -17.78 15.46 25.63
N GLN A 148 -16.49 15.24 25.36
CA GLN A 148 -16.00 14.03 24.73
C GLN A 148 -15.23 13.17 25.73
N ALA A 149 -15.53 11.86 25.79
CA ALA A 149 -14.74 10.94 26.60
C ALA A 149 -13.40 10.64 25.91
N ILE A 150 -12.29 10.92 26.57
CA ILE A 150 -10.95 10.59 26.05
C ILE A 150 -10.26 9.64 27.03
N ILE A 151 -9.89 8.47 26.52
CA ILE A 151 -9.15 7.45 27.27
C ILE A 151 -7.73 7.42 26.72
N VAL A 152 -6.77 7.63 27.61
CA VAL A 152 -5.35 7.66 27.27
C VAL A 152 -4.62 6.55 28.01
N VAL A 153 -3.84 5.76 27.28
CA VAL A 153 -2.87 4.82 27.90
C VAL A 153 -1.53 5.53 28.01
N LEU A 154 -0.99 5.60 29.23
CA LEU A 154 0.28 6.25 29.53
C LEU A 154 1.23 5.24 30.14
N HIS A 155 2.44 5.15 29.58
CA HIS A 155 3.53 4.40 30.17
C HIS A 155 4.38 5.36 31.03
N GLN A 156 4.45 5.10 32.34
CA GLN A 156 5.26 5.88 33.31
C GLN A 156 5.07 7.41 33.20
N PRO A 157 3.86 7.94 33.48
CA PRO A 157 3.60 9.38 33.40
C PRO A 157 4.34 10.15 34.50
N THR A 158 4.86 11.33 34.17
CA THR A 158 5.44 12.25 35.15
C THR A 158 4.34 12.93 35.99
N SER A 159 4.68 13.43 37.18
CA SER A 159 3.72 14.16 38.03
C SER A 159 3.01 15.30 37.31
N ASP A 160 3.71 16.00 36.41
CA ASP A 160 3.19 17.08 35.56
C ASP A 160 2.07 16.63 34.61
N ILE A 161 2.14 15.40 34.10
CA ILE A 161 1.11 14.82 33.23
C ILE A 161 -0.06 14.34 34.09
N LEU A 162 0.23 13.73 35.25
CA LEU A 162 -0.79 13.28 36.20
C LEU A 162 -1.70 14.44 36.68
N ASP A 163 -1.17 15.67 36.77
CA ASP A 163 -1.96 16.87 37.12
C ASP A 163 -3.02 17.25 36.07
N VAL A 164 -2.89 16.77 34.84
CA VAL A 164 -3.80 17.09 33.72
C VAL A 164 -4.88 16.02 33.58
N ILE A 165 -4.77 14.89 34.28
CA ILE A 165 -5.70 13.76 34.16
C ILE A 165 -6.85 13.93 35.15
N ASP A 166 -8.08 13.84 34.66
CA ASP A 166 -9.27 13.95 35.51
C ASP A 166 -9.54 12.64 36.29
N ILE A 167 -9.36 11.47 35.65
CA ILE A 167 -9.57 10.14 36.25
C ILE A 167 -8.41 9.20 35.90
N LEU A 168 -7.86 8.53 36.90
CA LEU A 168 -6.82 7.51 36.78
C LEU A 168 -7.44 6.12 36.86
N TYR A 169 -7.07 5.27 35.90
CA TYR A 169 -7.33 3.83 35.93
C TYR A 169 -6.01 3.08 35.93
N PHE A 170 -5.69 2.42 37.04
CA PHE A 170 -4.42 1.73 37.23
C PHE A 170 -4.61 0.23 37.05
N ILE A 171 -3.89 -0.33 36.07
CA ILE A 171 -3.90 -1.75 35.72
C ILE A 171 -2.51 -2.30 36.00
N VAL A 172 -2.44 -3.43 36.70
CA VAL A 172 -1.20 -4.16 36.99
C VAL A 172 -1.09 -5.43 36.14
N ASP A 173 -0.01 -6.18 36.31
CA ASP A 173 0.24 -7.39 35.54
C ASP A 173 -0.91 -8.42 35.66
N GLY A 174 -1.14 -9.14 34.56
CA GLY A 174 -2.32 -10.00 34.38
C GLY A 174 -3.60 -9.24 34.03
N GLY A 175 -3.55 -7.93 33.79
CA GLY A 175 -4.71 -7.12 33.39
C GLY A 175 -5.69 -6.85 34.52
N ARG A 176 -5.20 -6.84 35.76
CA ARG A 176 -6.02 -6.70 36.98
C ARG A 176 -6.13 -5.24 37.38
N GLN A 177 -7.31 -4.82 37.80
CA GLN A 177 -7.55 -3.48 38.31
C GLN A 177 -6.93 -3.32 39.70
N ALA A 178 -6.07 -2.31 39.84
CA ALA A 178 -5.44 -1.98 41.10
C ALA A 178 -5.94 -0.65 41.68
N PHE A 179 -6.49 0.24 40.85
CA PHE A 179 -7.11 1.49 41.32
C PHE A 179 -8.00 2.13 40.23
N TYR A 180 -9.08 2.80 40.63
CA TYR A 180 -9.86 3.74 39.80
C TYR A 180 -10.30 4.95 40.65
N GLY A 181 -10.01 6.16 40.18
CA GLY A 181 -10.35 7.41 40.88
C GLY A 181 -9.47 8.60 40.48
N THR A 182 -9.49 9.67 41.26
CA THR A 182 -8.69 10.89 41.02
C THR A 182 -7.22 10.74 41.47
N LYS A 183 -6.33 11.65 41.04
CA LYS A 183 -4.91 11.69 41.48
C LYS A 183 -4.77 11.73 43.01
N THR A 184 -5.57 12.56 43.68
CA THR A 184 -5.51 12.73 45.13
C THR A 184 -5.97 11.49 45.86
N GLU A 185 -7.05 10.86 45.38
CA GLU A 185 -7.55 9.60 45.93
C GLU A 185 -6.53 8.47 45.72
N ALA A 186 -5.90 8.39 44.55
CA ALA A 186 -4.86 7.42 44.26
C ALA A 186 -3.69 7.56 45.24
N GLN A 187 -3.18 8.78 45.42
CA GLN A 187 -2.08 9.06 46.33
C GLN A 187 -2.43 8.68 47.78
N GLN A 188 -3.63 9.02 48.24
CA GLN A 188 -4.10 8.66 49.57
C GLN A 188 -4.27 7.13 49.72
N PHE A 189 -4.83 6.45 48.71
CA PHE A 189 -5.01 4.99 48.70
C PHE A 189 -3.67 4.26 48.82
N PHE A 190 -2.69 4.63 48.00
CA PHE A 190 -1.38 3.97 47.99
C PHE A 190 -0.61 4.18 49.30
N ILE A 191 -0.67 5.38 49.89
CA ILE A 191 0.01 5.66 51.17
C ILE A 191 -0.69 4.96 52.34
N THR A 192 -2.03 5.05 52.42
CA THR A 192 -2.77 4.61 53.61
C THR A 192 -3.13 3.12 53.57
N GLN A 193 -3.65 2.62 52.45
CA GLN A 193 -4.16 1.26 52.35
C GLN A 193 -3.07 0.29 51.88
N CYS A 194 -2.22 0.70 50.95
CA CYS A 194 -1.10 -0.11 50.48
C CYS A 194 0.19 0.08 51.31
N GLN A 195 0.19 0.98 52.29
CA GLN A 195 1.32 1.27 53.19
C GLN A 195 2.63 1.63 52.47
N LEU A 196 2.52 2.27 51.30
CA LEU A 196 3.67 2.77 50.57
C LEU A 196 4.30 3.98 51.29
N PRO A 197 5.63 4.16 51.21
CA PRO A 197 6.27 5.35 51.76
C PRO A 197 5.67 6.60 51.12
N SER A 198 5.55 7.69 51.88
CA SER A 198 5.04 8.97 51.38
C SER A 198 5.95 9.52 50.29
N MET A 199 5.63 9.22 49.04
CA MET A 199 6.34 9.67 47.85
C MET A 199 5.34 10.19 46.80
N PRO A 200 5.80 10.99 45.83
CA PRO A 200 4.99 11.39 44.69
C PRO A 200 4.38 10.20 43.95
N LEU A 201 3.18 10.40 43.39
CA LEU A 201 2.41 9.31 42.75
C LEU A 201 3.11 8.71 41.52
N ASP A 202 3.87 9.51 40.77
CA ASP A 202 4.67 9.03 39.64
C ASP A 202 5.75 8.02 40.10
N MET A 203 6.43 8.28 41.22
CA MET A 203 7.37 7.33 41.81
C MET A 203 6.67 6.06 42.34
N CYS A 204 5.46 6.18 42.90
CA CYS A 204 4.66 5.02 43.29
C CYS A 204 4.33 4.15 42.06
N ILE A 205 3.88 4.79 40.97
CA ILE A 205 3.57 4.12 39.71
C ILE A 205 4.81 3.44 39.15
N GLU A 206 5.97 4.11 39.15
CA GLU A 206 7.24 3.53 38.68
C GLU A 206 7.61 2.26 39.45
N LYS A 207 7.52 2.28 40.79
CA LYS A 207 7.77 1.08 41.63
C LYS A 207 6.77 -0.05 41.37
N LEU A 208 5.51 0.30 41.12
CA LEU A 208 4.44 -0.66 40.84
C LEU A 208 4.50 -1.22 39.41
N SER A 209 5.15 -0.53 38.47
CA SER A 209 5.17 -0.87 37.03
C SER A 209 6.47 -1.55 36.56
N ALA A 210 7.33 -1.99 37.47
CA ALA A 210 8.60 -2.65 37.14
C ALA A 210 8.39 -3.83 36.15
N PRO A 211 9.15 -3.88 35.03
CA PRO A 211 8.92 -4.85 33.96
C PRO A 211 9.27 -6.29 34.38
N ALA A 212 8.47 -7.25 33.91
CA ALA A 212 8.61 -8.69 34.20
C ALA A 212 9.97 -9.33 33.87
N SER A 213 10.86 -8.64 33.15
CA SER A 213 12.23 -9.10 32.88
C SER A 213 13.23 -8.83 34.01
N ILE A 214 12.86 -7.98 34.97
CA ILE A 214 13.59 -7.69 36.22
C ILE A 214 12.55 -7.89 37.31
N VAL A 215 12.21 -9.14 37.63
CA VAL A 215 11.31 -9.41 38.74
C VAL A 215 12.05 -9.05 40.02
N ASP A 216 11.84 -7.82 40.47
CA ASP A 216 11.97 -7.50 41.86
C ASP A 216 10.73 -8.09 42.54
N ASP A 217 10.88 -9.19 43.28
CA ASP A 217 9.79 -9.88 43.98
C ASP A 217 8.90 -8.90 44.77
N GLN A 218 9.50 -7.79 45.21
CA GLN A 218 8.82 -6.71 45.90
C GLN A 218 7.73 -6.04 45.05
N SER A 219 7.98 -5.75 43.77
CA SER A 219 6.99 -5.09 42.90
C SER A 219 5.78 -5.98 42.66
N MET A 220 5.96 -7.30 42.49
CA MET A 220 4.85 -8.25 42.35
C MET A 220 4.00 -8.32 43.63
N ILE A 221 4.65 -8.36 44.79
CA ILE A 221 3.95 -8.35 46.09
C ILE A 221 3.14 -7.06 46.25
N LEU A 222 3.72 -5.91 45.91
CA LEU A 222 3.04 -4.61 45.98
C LEU A 222 1.84 -4.53 45.03
N GLN A 223 1.97 -5.05 43.80
CA GLN A 223 0.85 -5.13 42.87
C GLN A 223 -0.29 -5.99 43.43
N GLU A 224 0.04 -7.13 44.03
CA GLU A 224 -0.95 -8.02 44.65
C GLU A 224 -1.67 -7.35 45.82
N ILE A 225 -0.92 -6.65 46.69
CA ILE A 225 -1.48 -5.88 47.80
C ILE A 225 -2.43 -4.81 47.25
N ALA A 226 -2.02 -4.05 46.23
CA ALA A 226 -2.86 -2.99 45.65
C ALA A 226 -4.19 -3.54 45.11
N VAL A 227 -4.17 -4.64 44.35
CA VAL A 227 -5.38 -5.29 43.82
C VAL A 227 -6.29 -5.77 44.95
N GLN A 228 -5.73 -6.44 45.97
CA GLN A 228 -6.53 -6.97 47.08
C GLN A 228 -7.13 -5.88 47.96
N GLN A 229 -6.37 -4.81 48.23
CA GLN A 229 -6.85 -3.69 49.03
C GLN A 229 -7.92 -2.90 48.27
N TYR A 230 -7.73 -2.68 46.96
CA TYR A 230 -8.73 -1.99 46.14
C TYR A 230 -10.04 -2.78 46.07
N GLY A 231 -9.99 -4.10 45.83
CA GLY A 231 -11.18 -4.95 45.80
C GLY A 231 -11.94 -5.07 47.13
N ARG A 232 -11.33 -4.64 48.25
CA ARG A 232 -11.97 -4.55 49.57
C ARG A 232 -12.34 -3.12 49.94
N SER A 233 -11.92 -2.15 49.15
CA SER A 233 -12.14 -0.73 49.42
C SER A 233 -13.60 -0.37 49.17
N GLY A 234 -14.10 0.61 49.93
CA GLY A 234 -15.43 1.17 49.65
C GLY A 234 -15.51 1.83 48.27
N GLN A 235 -14.38 2.25 47.69
CA GLN A 235 -14.33 2.88 46.36
C GLN A 235 -14.73 1.90 45.26
N ASP A 236 -14.22 0.66 45.30
CA ASP A 236 -14.56 -0.38 44.34
C ASP A 236 -16.05 -0.78 44.43
N GLN A 237 -16.56 -0.94 45.65
CA GLN A 237 -17.97 -1.24 45.89
C GLN A 237 -18.91 -0.15 45.37
N ILE A 238 -18.54 1.13 45.55
CA ILE A 238 -19.31 2.26 45.02
C ILE A 238 -19.30 2.24 43.50
N LEU A 239 -18.14 1.97 42.88
CA LEU A 239 -18.01 1.88 41.43
C LEU A 239 -18.87 0.74 40.85
N GLU A 240 -18.78 -0.47 41.41
CA GLU A 240 -19.59 -1.61 41.00
C GLU A 240 -21.09 -1.33 41.14
N THR A 241 -21.51 -0.76 42.29
CA THR A 241 -22.91 -0.40 42.53
C THR A 241 -23.40 0.65 41.53
N THR A 242 -22.55 1.62 41.17
CA THR A 242 -22.87 2.66 40.18
C THR A 242 -23.05 2.04 38.79
N ILE A 243 -22.14 1.15 38.37
CA ILE A 243 -22.24 0.44 37.09
C ILE A 243 -23.48 -0.44 37.06
N GLU A 244 -23.74 -1.24 38.11
CA GLU A 244 -24.91 -2.11 38.17
C GLU A 244 -26.24 -1.33 38.16
N SER A 245 -26.31 -0.21 38.90
CA SER A 245 -27.51 0.62 38.93
C SER A 245 -27.79 1.25 37.57
N HIS A 246 -26.75 1.70 36.86
CA HIS A 246 -26.85 2.21 35.50
C HIS A 246 -27.26 1.11 34.51
N LEU A 247 -26.64 -0.08 34.58
CA LEU A 247 -27.01 -1.21 33.72
C LEU A 247 -28.47 -1.66 33.91
N LYS A 248 -29.01 -1.53 35.13
CA LYS A 248 -30.42 -1.80 35.42
C LYS A 248 -31.36 -0.73 34.86
N SER A 249 -30.90 0.51 34.67
CA SER A 249 -31.72 1.59 34.11
C SER A 249 -31.72 1.65 32.58
N ILE A 250 -30.86 0.88 31.90
CA ILE A 250 -30.84 0.81 30.43
C ILE A 250 -32.10 0.07 29.92
N ASP A 251 -33.00 0.80 29.28
CA ASP A 251 -34.14 0.24 28.57
C ASP A 251 -33.68 -0.43 27.26
N LYS A 252 -33.88 -1.75 27.14
CA LYS A 252 -33.42 -2.56 25.99
C LYS A 252 -34.13 -2.24 24.65
N HIS A 253 -35.14 -1.37 24.66
CA HIS A 253 -36.01 -1.11 23.51
C HIS A 253 -35.61 0.09 22.64
N ASP A 254 -34.81 1.03 23.16
CA ASP A 254 -34.34 2.20 22.41
C ASP A 254 -32.88 2.01 21.96
N ILE A 255 -32.63 1.01 21.13
CA ILE A 255 -31.35 0.94 20.42
C ILE A 255 -31.46 1.92 19.26
N PRO A 256 -30.84 3.12 19.29
CA PRO A 256 -30.78 3.96 18.11
C PRO A 256 -30.25 3.11 16.96
N THR A 257 -30.96 3.12 15.83
CA THR A 257 -30.44 2.57 14.57
C THR A 257 -29.20 3.39 14.22
N VAL A 258 -28.04 2.98 14.72
CA VAL A 258 -26.72 3.52 14.38
C VAL A 258 -26.37 3.05 12.97
N THR A 259 -27.20 3.39 11.99
CA THR A 259 -27.03 2.97 10.58
C THR A 259 -26.38 4.07 9.75
N ASP A 260 -26.36 5.32 10.23
CA ASP A 260 -25.90 6.48 9.45
C ASP A 260 -24.48 6.96 9.75
N ILE A 261 -23.85 6.50 10.83
CA ILE A 261 -22.56 7.06 11.30
C ILE A 261 -21.36 6.61 10.45
N LEU A 262 -21.48 5.51 9.70
CA LEU A 262 -20.38 4.89 8.95
C LEU A 262 -20.71 4.56 7.49
N GLN A 263 -21.55 5.35 6.82
CA GLN A 263 -21.67 5.22 5.38
C GLN A 263 -20.34 5.61 4.71
N ARG A 264 -19.59 4.60 4.27
CA ARG A 264 -18.35 4.76 3.51
C ARG A 264 -18.57 5.76 2.38
N SER A 265 -17.56 6.58 2.09
CA SER A 265 -17.56 7.41 0.88
C SER A 265 -17.86 6.56 -0.37
N SER A 266 -18.57 7.14 -1.34
CA SER A 266 -18.90 6.44 -2.58
C SER A 266 -17.66 5.94 -3.31
N PHE A 267 -17.77 4.82 -4.04
CA PHE A 267 -16.64 4.22 -4.75
C PHE A 267 -15.94 5.21 -5.69
N GLY A 268 -16.70 6.05 -6.40
CA GLY A 268 -16.16 7.09 -7.27
C GLY A 268 -15.36 8.15 -6.51
N ARG A 269 -15.81 8.55 -5.30
CA ARG A 269 -15.07 9.49 -4.44
C ARG A 269 -13.78 8.85 -3.92
N GLN A 270 -13.83 7.58 -3.51
CA GLN A 270 -12.63 6.81 -3.14
C GLN A 270 -11.61 6.81 -4.27
N LEU A 271 -12.04 6.44 -5.49
CA LEU A 271 -11.18 6.37 -6.66
C LEU A 271 -10.57 7.74 -7.01
N LYS A 272 -11.38 8.82 -7.01
CA LYS A 272 -10.92 10.19 -7.29
C LYS A 272 -9.79 10.62 -6.36
N TRP A 273 -9.97 10.46 -5.04
CA TRP A 273 -9.00 10.94 -4.06
C TRP A 273 -7.76 10.03 -3.99
N LEU A 274 -7.90 8.73 -4.22
CA LEU A 274 -6.76 7.83 -4.37
C LEU A 274 -5.93 8.19 -5.61
N LEU A 275 -6.56 8.43 -6.76
CA LEU A 275 -5.87 8.89 -7.96
C LEU A 275 -5.16 10.22 -7.75
N TRP A 276 -5.83 11.19 -7.14
CA TRP A 276 -5.24 12.49 -6.80
C TRP A 276 -3.99 12.32 -5.93
N ARG A 277 -4.08 11.52 -4.86
CA ARG A 277 -2.96 11.25 -3.96
C ARG A 277 -1.80 10.55 -4.68
N SER A 278 -2.11 9.55 -5.51
CA SER A 278 -1.09 8.81 -6.28
C SER A 278 -0.40 9.69 -7.31
N LEU A 279 -1.12 10.58 -8.00
CA LEU A 279 -0.52 11.56 -8.92
C LEU A 279 0.39 12.55 -8.20
N LEU A 280 -0.04 13.08 -7.05
CA LEU A 280 0.78 13.97 -6.23
C LEU A 280 2.06 13.28 -5.74
N SER A 281 1.94 12.05 -5.24
CA SER A 281 3.07 11.25 -4.81
C SER A 281 4.04 10.98 -5.95
N ALA A 282 3.53 10.65 -7.15
CA ALA A 282 4.36 10.43 -8.33
C ALA A 282 5.09 11.70 -8.79
N LYS A 283 4.44 12.86 -8.73
CA LYS A 283 5.06 14.16 -9.06
C LYS A 283 6.18 14.54 -8.08
N ARG A 284 5.99 14.27 -6.79
CA ARG A 284 6.91 14.69 -5.72
C ARG A 284 8.04 13.72 -5.47
N ASN A 285 7.80 12.44 -5.69
CA ASN A 285 8.85 11.44 -5.69
C ASN A 285 9.64 11.51 -7.02
N SER A 286 10.27 12.66 -7.27
CA SER A 286 11.00 12.92 -8.52
C SER A 286 12.11 11.89 -8.74
N LYS A 287 12.69 11.32 -7.67
CA LYS A 287 13.67 10.24 -7.81
C LYS A 287 13.09 9.01 -8.51
N ARG A 288 11.82 8.64 -8.23
CA ARG A 288 11.14 7.51 -8.89
C ARG A 288 11.01 7.74 -10.39
N THR A 289 10.38 8.83 -10.79
CA THR A 289 10.10 9.11 -12.21
C THR A 289 11.37 9.47 -12.97
N THR A 290 12.24 10.30 -12.39
CA THR A 290 13.50 10.73 -13.02
C THR A 290 14.43 9.54 -13.24
N ASN A 291 14.59 8.64 -12.27
CA ASN A 291 15.45 7.46 -12.45
C ASN A 291 14.92 6.51 -13.52
N LEU A 292 13.58 6.35 -13.62
CA LEU A 292 12.95 5.54 -14.66
C LEU A 292 13.25 6.11 -16.06
N PHE A 293 12.94 7.39 -16.28
CA PHE A 293 13.15 8.03 -17.58
C PHE A 293 14.64 8.12 -17.94
N PHE A 294 15.49 8.50 -16.99
CA PHE A 294 16.93 8.58 -17.20
C PHE A 294 17.52 7.23 -17.63
N ARG A 295 17.17 6.14 -16.93
CA ARG A 295 17.62 4.79 -17.28
C ARG A 295 17.12 4.34 -18.66
N LEU A 296 15.85 4.61 -18.98
CA LEU A 296 15.24 4.23 -20.26
C LEU A 296 15.86 4.99 -21.44
N VAL A 297 16.06 6.31 -21.30
CA VAL A 297 16.66 7.14 -22.37
C VAL A 297 18.10 6.71 -22.64
N ILE A 298 18.90 6.48 -21.59
CA ILE A 298 20.28 6.00 -21.75
C ILE A 298 20.29 4.65 -22.46
N MET A 299 19.44 3.70 -22.03
CA MET A 299 19.36 2.38 -22.66
C MET A 299 18.92 2.48 -24.13
N ALA A 300 17.93 3.33 -24.44
CA ALA A 300 17.47 3.56 -25.81
C ALA A 300 18.56 4.13 -26.71
N ILE A 301 19.34 5.11 -26.21
CA ILE A 301 20.46 5.69 -26.95
C ILE A 301 21.56 4.65 -27.18
N ILE A 302 21.96 3.90 -26.15
CA ILE A 302 23.00 2.87 -26.27
C ILE A 302 22.61 1.83 -27.32
N LEU A 303 21.38 1.32 -27.25
CA LEU A 303 20.87 0.34 -28.21
C LEU A 303 20.70 0.95 -29.62
N GLY A 304 20.21 2.19 -29.70
CA GLY A 304 20.08 2.90 -30.97
C GLY A 304 21.43 3.14 -31.65
N VAL A 305 22.50 3.43 -30.91
CA VAL A 305 23.87 3.54 -31.44
C VAL A 305 24.39 2.18 -31.89
N LEU A 306 24.16 1.13 -31.11
CA LEU A 306 24.67 -0.21 -31.40
C LEU A 306 24.13 -0.77 -32.73
N PHE A 307 22.87 -0.46 -33.06
CA PHE A 307 22.20 -0.89 -34.28
C PHE A 307 22.02 0.24 -35.32
N PHE A 308 22.79 1.32 -35.19
CA PHE A 308 22.66 2.52 -36.01
C PHE A 308 22.83 2.19 -37.50
N HIS A 309 21.83 2.56 -38.31
CA HIS A 309 21.84 2.38 -39.77
C HIS A 309 22.27 0.97 -40.22
N THR A 310 21.63 -0.07 -39.67
CA THR A 310 21.83 -1.46 -40.13
C THR A 310 21.61 -1.55 -41.64
N THR A 311 22.64 -1.97 -42.39
CA THR A 311 22.65 -1.97 -43.86
C THR A 311 21.77 -3.09 -44.42
N ARG A 312 20.79 -2.74 -45.27
CA ARG A 312 19.90 -3.69 -45.98
C ARG A 312 20.59 -4.56 -47.06
N LYS A 313 21.91 -4.53 -47.15
CA LYS A 313 22.67 -5.10 -48.28
C LYS A 313 23.11 -6.55 -48.06
N SER A 314 22.87 -7.13 -46.89
CA SER A 314 23.21 -8.52 -46.60
C SER A 314 22.10 -9.21 -45.81
N LEU A 315 22.14 -10.55 -45.80
CA LEU A 315 21.27 -11.38 -44.97
C LEU A 315 21.48 -11.11 -43.47
N ASP A 316 22.64 -10.57 -43.08
CA ASP A 316 22.91 -10.15 -41.69
C ASP A 316 21.93 -9.08 -41.21
N TYR A 317 21.31 -8.33 -42.13
CA TYR A 317 20.24 -7.38 -41.81
C TYR A 317 19.10 -8.05 -41.03
N ILE A 318 18.64 -9.23 -41.47
CA ILE A 318 17.52 -9.95 -40.85
C ILE A 318 17.90 -10.34 -39.41
N VAL A 319 19.11 -10.89 -39.23
CA VAL A 319 19.63 -11.33 -37.93
C VAL A 319 19.84 -10.14 -36.99
N ASN A 320 20.37 -9.03 -37.50
CA ASN A 320 20.60 -7.82 -36.71
C ASN A 320 19.29 -7.15 -36.28
N ILE A 321 18.28 -7.10 -37.15
CA ILE A 321 16.95 -6.58 -36.81
C ILE A 321 16.26 -7.49 -35.80
N ASP A 322 16.34 -8.82 -35.96
CA ASP A 322 15.80 -9.79 -34.99
C ASP A 322 16.45 -9.61 -33.60
N ALA A 323 17.79 -9.50 -33.55
CA ALA A 323 18.53 -9.21 -32.32
C ALA A 323 18.16 -7.86 -31.70
N LEU A 324 18.01 -6.80 -32.51
CA LEU A 324 17.56 -5.48 -32.06
C LEU A 324 16.19 -5.58 -31.41
N LEU A 325 15.21 -6.19 -32.10
CA LEU A 325 13.84 -6.34 -31.60
C LEU A 325 13.83 -7.11 -30.28
N PHE A 326 14.60 -8.18 -30.17
CA PHE A 326 14.72 -8.97 -28.94
C PHE A 326 15.29 -8.16 -27.77
N VAL A 327 16.41 -7.47 -27.95
CA VAL A 327 17.09 -6.71 -26.88
C VAL A 327 16.27 -5.49 -26.46
N LEU A 328 15.72 -4.75 -27.44
CA LEU A 328 14.82 -3.62 -27.21
C LEU A 328 13.62 -4.04 -26.38
N PHE A 329 12.97 -5.14 -26.79
CA PHE A 329 11.81 -5.68 -26.13
C PHE A 329 12.11 -6.09 -24.68
N MET A 330 13.16 -6.87 -24.46
CA MET A 330 13.50 -7.39 -23.14
C MET A 330 13.91 -6.30 -22.15
N SER A 331 14.71 -5.32 -22.59
CA SER A 331 15.18 -4.24 -21.71
C SER A 331 14.05 -3.29 -21.29
N LEU A 332 13.10 -2.99 -22.17
CA LEU A 332 11.92 -2.20 -21.84
C LEU A 332 11.04 -2.90 -20.80
N LEU A 333 10.84 -4.22 -20.95
CA LEU A 333 10.06 -5.03 -20.01
C LEU A 333 10.70 -5.06 -18.62
N GLU A 334 12.00 -5.37 -18.53
CA GLU A 334 12.70 -5.49 -17.26
C GLU A 334 12.71 -4.17 -16.47
N SER A 335 12.89 -3.04 -17.17
CA SER A 335 12.87 -1.71 -16.56
C SER A 335 11.49 -1.37 -15.94
N ASN A 336 10.38 -1.71 -16.60
CA ASN A 336 9.03 -1.43 -16.08
C ASN A 336 8.57 -2.45 -15.02
N MET A 337 8.90 -3.73 -15.19
CA MET A 337 8.54 -4.77 -14.23
C MET A 337 9.22 -4.58 -12.87
N SER A 338 10.51 -4.21 -12.86
CA SER A 338 11.28 -3.99 -11.63
C SER A 338 10.65 -2.93 -10.71
N LEU A 339 9.99 -1.91 -11.28
CA LEU A 339 9.27 -0.90 -10.51
C LEU A 339 8.05 -1.51 -9.79
N THR A 340 7.22 -2.25 -10.53
CA THR A 340 6.00 -2.88 -10.00
C THR A 340 6.32 -3.92 -8.91
N LEU A 341 7.40 -4.69 -9.08
CA LEU A 341 7.86 -5.70 -8.12
C LEU A 341 8.27 -5.13 -6.76
N VAL A 342 8.75 -3.89 -6.73
CA VAL A 342 9.19 -3.22 -5.50
C VAL A 342 8.04 -2.49 -4.82
N GLU A 343 7.16 -1.85 -5.58
CA GLU A 343 6.15 -0.95 -5.02
C GLU A 343 4.98 -1.66 -4.36
N ILE A 344 4.46 -2.73 -4.96
CA ILE A 344 3.30 -3.45 -4.39
C ILE A 344 3.61 -3.98 -2.98
N PRO A 345 4.76 -4.64 -2.72
CA PRO A 345 5.07 -5.11 -1.38
C PRO A 345 5.35 -3.97 -0.40
N ASN A 346 5.98 -2.87 -0.84
CA ASN A 346 6.29 -1.74 0.03
C ASN A 346 5.05 -0.94 0.44
N GLU A 347 4.02 -0.87 -0.40
CA GLU A 347 2.75 -0.21 -0.06
C GLU A 347 1.82 -1.10 0.78
N HIS A 348 2.07 -2.41 0.82
CA HIS A 348 1.15 -3.37 1.42
C HIS A 348 0.78 -3.03 2.88
N GLU A 349 1.76 -2.66 3.70
CA GLU A 349 1.52 -2.33 5.12
C GLU A 349 0.62 -1.09 5.27
N MET A 350 0.89 -0.05 4.49
CA MET A 350 0.08 1.18 4.48
C MET A 350 -1.36 0.88 4.03
N VAL A 351 -1.53 0.07 2.98
CA VAL A 351 -2.86 -0.29 2.47
C VAL A 351 -3.64 -1.11 3.48
N VAL A 352 -2.99 -2.07 4.15
CA VAL A 352 -3.61 -2.84 5.25
C VAL A 352 -4.05 -1.89 6.36
N PHE A 353 -3.18 -0.98 6.78
CA PHE A 353 -3.46 0.00 7.83
C PHE A 353 -4.68 0.87 7.49
N GLU A 354 -4.74 1.44 6.28
CA GLU A 354 -5.86 2.27 5.83
C GLU A 354 -7.16 1.46 5.65
N TYR A 355 -7.04 0.20 5.21
CA TYR A 355 -8.19 -0.71 5.07
C TYR A 355 -8.81 -1.09 6.42
N ARG A 356 -7.98 -1.34 7.45
CA ARG A 356 -8.45 -1.61 8.83
C ARG A 356 -9.26 -0.44 9.38
N ARG A 357 -8.91 0.80 8.99
CA ARG A 357 -9.62 2.04 9.35
C ARG A 357 -10.82 2.34 8.44
N HIS A 358 -11.19 1.42 7.56
CA HIS A 358 -12.33 1.53 6.64
C HIS A 358 -12.29 2.75 5.71
N LEU A 359 -11.09 3.22 5.36
CA LEU A 359 -10.91 4.43 4.55
C LEU A 359 -11.38 4.26 3.10
N TYR A 360 -11.05 3.12 2.50
CA TYR A 360 -11.44 2.77 1.13
C TYR A 360 -11.53 1.26 0.92
N SER A 361 -12.15 0.85 -0.18
CA SER A 361 -12.20 -0.54 -0.62
C SER A 361 -10.91 -0.98 -1.31
N VAL A 362 -10.54 -2.26 -1.19
CA VAL A 362 -9.38 -2.84 -1.91
C VAL A 362 -9.52 -2.65 -3.43
N GLY A 363 -10.75 -2.73 -3.96
CA GLY A 363 -11.03 -2.47 -5.38
C GLY A 363 -10.69 -1.04 -5.80
N ALA A 364 -11.07 -0.03 -5.01
CA ALA A 364 -10.75 1.36 -5.31
C ALA A 364 -9.23 1.61 -5.32
N TYR A 365 -8.51 1.03 -4.35
CA TYR A 365 -7.04 1.04 -4.32
C TYR A 365 -6.45 0.42 -5.58
N TYR A 366 -6.81 -0.83 -5.88
CA TYR A 366 -6.20 -1.55 -6.99
C TYR A 366 -6.47 -0.87 -8.34
N ILE A 367 -7.70 -0.42 -8.59
CA ILE A 367 -8.04 0.30 -9.83
C ILE A 367 -7.29 1.64 -9.90
N SER A 368 -7.22 2.40 -8.80
CA SER A 368 -6.47 3.67 -8.78
C SER A 368 -5.01 3.45 -9.17
N ARG A 369 -4.41 2.37 -8.67
CA ARG A 369 -3.04 1.98 -9.00
C ARG A 369 -2.90 1.61 -10.48
N LEU A 370 -3.79 0.76 -11.00
CA LEU A 370 -3.75 0.34 -12.40
C LEU A 370 -3.79 1.53 -13.37
N VAL A 371 -4.61 2.53 -13.09
CA VAL A 371 -4.72 3.74 -13.93
C VAL A 371 -3.41 4.53 -13.94
N ILE A 372 -2.78 4.69 -12.77
CA ILE A 372 -1.52 5.45 -12.63
C ILE A 372 -0.36 4.70 -13.29
N ASP A 373 -0.24 3.39 -13.03
CA ASP A 373 0.81 2.58 -13.62
C ASP A 373 0.66 2.55 -15.15
N THR A 374 -0.57 2.41 -15.67
CA THR A 374 -0.84 2.48 -17.12
C THR A 374 -0.41 3.80 -17.74
N PHE A 375 -0.69 4.93 -17.08
CA PHE A 375 -0.26 6.25 -17.55
C PHE A 375 1.26 6.33 -17.73
N PHE A 376 2.03 5.85 -16.74
CA PHE A 376 3.49 5.84 -16.83
C PHE A 376 4.02 4.82 -17.84
N HIS A 377 3.39 3.66 -17.99
CA HIS A 377 3.78 2.66 -18.99
C HIS A 377 3.63 3.22 -20.41
N VAL A 378 2.52 3.90 -20.71
CA VAL A 378 2.29 4.54 -22.02
C VAL A 378 3.38 5.56 -22.34
N ILE A 379 3.72 6.44 -21.39
CA ILE A 379 4.77 7.45 -21.60
C ILE A 379 6.13 6.76 -21.79
N SER A 380 6.46 5.79 -20.93
CA SER A 380 7.76 5.11 -20.98
C SER A 380 7.99 4.36 -22.30
N ALA A 381 6.99 3.61 -22.78
CA ALA A 381 7.06 2.86 -24.03
C ALA A 381 7.15 3.81 -25.23
N THR A 382 6.33 4.87 -25.25
CA THR A 382 6.31 5.83 -26.35
C THR A 382 7.66 6.53 -26.50
N VAL A 383 8.24 7.03 -25.39
CA VAL A 383 9.54 7.72 -25.41
C VAL A 383 10.65 6.76 -25.85
N TYR A 384 10.68 5.56 -25.29
CA TYR A 384 11.71 4.56 -25.55
C TYR A 384 11.73 4.11 -27.02
N ILE A 385 10.56 3.77 -27.59
CA ILE A 385 10.44 3.34 -28.99
C ILE A 385 10.72 4.49 -29.95
N SER A 386 10.27 5.71 -29.65
CA SER A 386 10.49 6.87 -30.54
C SER A 386 11.98 7.17 -30.73
N ILE A 387 12.79 7.03 -29.67
CA ILE A 387 14.25 7.21 -29.76
C ILE A 387 14.86 6.14 -30.67
N ILE A 388 14.50 4.87 -30.47
CA ILE A 388 15.12 3.77 -31.21
C ILE A 388 14.71 3.79 -32.68
N VAL A 389 13.43 4.02 -32.99
CA VAL A 389 12.95 4.14 -34.38
C VAL A 389 13.63 5.31 -35.11
N SER A 390 13.99 6.39 -34.40
CA SER A 390 14.72 7.51 -35.01
C SER A 390 16.16 7.17 -35.39
N MET A 391 16.76 6.15 -34.78
CA MET A 391 18.16 5.76 -34.97
C MET A 391 18.33 4.47 -35.80
N THR A 392 17.25 3.70 -35.93
CA THR A 392 17.26 2.36 -36.53
C THR A 392 16.22 2.26 -37.63
N ASP A 393 16.33 1.22 -38.46
CA ASP A 393 15.51 1.02 -39.64
C ASP A 393 14.25 0.18 -39.33
N LEU A 394 13.57 0.51 -38.23
CA LEU A 394 12.34 -0.17 -37.79
C LEU A 394 11.12 0.36 -38.55
N HIS A 395 10.25 -0.56 -38.96
CA HIS A 395 9.06 -0.26 -39.75
C HIS A 395 7.79 -0.22 -38.90
N HIS A 396 6.71 0.36 -39.46
CA HIS A 396 5.37 0.38 -38.85
C HIS A 396 5.34 0.92 -37.41
N TRP A 397 6.07 2.01 -37.16
CA TRP A 397 6.35 2.53 -35.83
C TRP A 397 5.11 2.79 -34.94
N ILE A 398 3.99 3.26 -35.51
CA ILE A 398 2.74 3.50 -34.76
C ILE A 398 2.20 2.18 -34.18
N ILE A 399 2.15 1.14 -35.03
CA ILE A 399 1.65 -0.19 -34.63
C ILE A 399 2.61 -0.81 -33.62
N LEU A 400 3.92 -0.63 -33.82
CA LEU A 400 4.95 -1.09 -32.88
C LEU A 400 4.80 -0.41 -31.50
N VAL A 401 4.53 0.90 -31.45
CA VAL A 401 4.26 1.61 -30.18
C VAL A 401 2.99 1.07 -29.50
N CYS A 402 1.87 0.92 -30.22
CA CYS A 402 0.64 0.38 -29.64
C CYS A 402 0.83 -1.06 -29.12
N LEU A 403 1.54 -1.91 -29.87
CA LEU A 403 1.82 -3.28 -29.49
C LEU A 403 2.73 -3.34 -28.25
N THR A 404 3.81 -2.54 -28.23
CA THR A 404 4.74 -2.51 -27.09
C THR A 404 4.08 -2.01 -25.82
N ILE A 405 3.14 -1.04 -25.90
CA ILE A 405 2.31 -0.64 -24.76
C ILE A 405 1.53 -1.83 -24.21
N LEU A 406 0.81 -2.58 -25.06
CA LEU A 406 0.05 -3.75 -24.63
C LEU A 406 0.96 -4.81 -23.98
N ILE A 407 2.16 -5.03 -24.53
CA ILE A 407 3.07 -6.03 -23.97
C ILE A 407 3.66 -5.56 -22.64
N VAL A 408 4.05 -4.28 -22.51
CA VAL A 408 4.51 -3.71 -21.24
C VAL A 408 3.42 -3.83 -20.18
N MET A 409 2.16 -3.55 -20.52
CA MET A 409 1.03 -3.74 -19.61
C MET A 409 0.91 -5.21 -19.16
N THR A 410 1.02 -6.16 -20.09
CA THR A 410 0.94 -7.60 -19.81
C THR A 410 2.10 -8.06 -18.90
N ALA A 411 3.31 -7.57 -19.16
CA ALA A 411 4.48 -7.85 -18.36
C ALA A 411 4.33 -7.28 -16.93
N CYS A 412 3.87 -6.05 -16.78
CA CYS A 412 3.60 -5.45 -15.48
C CYS A 412 2.45 -6.16 -14.74
N ALA A 413 1.46 -6.72 -15.44
CA ALA A 413 0.46 -7.58 -14.83
C ALA A 413 1.08 -8.85 -14.23
N SER A 414 2.02 -9.48 -14.94
CA SER A 414 2.76 -10.63 -14.41
C SER A 414 3.65 -10.25 -13.21
N ALA A 415 4.29 -9.08 -13.24
CA ALA A 415 5.03 -8.52 -12.11
C ALA A 415 4.12 -8.28 -10.91
N ALA A 416 2.92 -7.75 -11.14
CA ALA A 416 1.94 -7.51 -10.09
C ALA A 416 1.47 -8.81 -9.41
N LEU A 417 1.30 -9.89 -10.18
CA LEU A 417 1.00 -11.21 -9.64
C LEU A 417 2.13 -11.73 -8.74
N ILE A 418 3.37 -11.69 -9.22
CA ILE A 418 4.54 -12.13 -8.44
C ILE A 418 4.68 -11.30 -7.16
N ALA A 419 4.50 -9.98 -7.27
CA ALA A 419 4.56 -9.07 -6.14
C ALA A 419 3.43 -9.31 -5.12
N ALA A 420 2.21 -9.61 -5.58
CA ALA A 420 1.06 -9.93 -4.73
C ALA A 420 1.30 -11.19 -3.88
N VAL A 421 1.99 -12.19 -4.42
CA VAL A 421 2.38 -13.42 -3.70
C VAL A 421 3.52 -13.15 -2.70
N SER A 422 4.39 -12.20 -3.00
CA SER A 422 5.63 -11.98 -2.27
C SER A 422 5.44 -11.22 -0.96
N SER A 423 6.16 -11.61 0.09
CA SER A 423 6.10 -10.93 1.40
C SER A 423 6.86 -9.61 1.42
N SER A 424 7.90 -9.48 0.59
CA SER A 424 8.75 -8.30 0.49
C SER A 424 9.19 -8.01 -0.96
N ALA A 425 9.65 -6.79 -1.22
CA ALA A 425 10.23 -6.41 -2.51
C ALA A 425 11.44 -7.28 -2.89
N ARG A 426 12.28 -7.65 -1.92
CA ARG A 426 13.46 -8.51 -2.14
C ARG A 426 13.04 -9.91 -2.60
N THR A 427 12.05 -10.50 -1.93
CA THR A 427 11.52 -11.83 -2.32
C THR A 427 10.86 -11.80 -3.69
N ALA A 428 10.16 -10.71 -4.03
CA ALA A 428 9.53 -10.56 -5.34
C ALA A 428 10.56 -10.57 -6.47
N LEU A 429 11.66 -9.83 -6.31
CA LEU A 429 12.77 -9.80 -7.27
C LEU A 429 13.47 -11.17 -7.40
N LEU A 430 13.66 -11.88 -6.28
CA LEU A 430 14.27 -13.21 -6.31
C LEU A 430 13.43 -14.23 -7.08
N TYR A 431 12.09 -14.19 -6.94
CA TYR A 431 11.20 -15.09 -7.68
C TYR A 431 11.00 -14.68 -9.13
N SER A 432 11.03 -13.38 -9.44
CA SER A 432 10.75 -12.91 -10.80
C SER A 432 11.83 -13.30 -11.80
N GLN A 433 13.10 -13.25 -11.41
CA GLN A 433 14.24 -13.48 -12.32
C GLN A 433 14.27 -14.87 -12.97
N PRO A 434 14.14 -16.00 -12.24
CA PRO A 434 14.13 -17.32 -12.87
C PRO A 434 12.90 -17.52 -13.78
N ILE A 435 11.74 -17.02 -13.38
CA ILE A 435 10.51 -17.12 -14.18
C ILE A 435 10.65 -16.33 -15.49
N GLN A 436 11.18 -15.10 -15.42
CA GLN A 436 11.41 -14.27 -16.60
C GLN A 436 12.47 -14.87 -17.52
N ASN A 437 13.56 -15.41 -16.98
CA ASN A 437 14.58 -16.07 -17.78
C ASN A 437 14.04 -17.31 -18.51
N LEU A 438 13.18 -18.09 -17.84
CA LEU A 438 12.49 -19.21 -18.48
C LEU A 438 11.58 -18.72 -19.62
N PHE A 439 10.75 -17.70 -19.38
CA PHE A 439 9.85 -17.16 -20.41
C PHE A 439 10.61 -16.55 -21.58
N ARG A 440 11.77 -15.93 -21.32
CA ARG A 440 12.70 -15.40 -22.31
C ARG A 440 13.33 -16.50 -23.17
N ALA A 441 13.68 -17.64 -22.60
CA ALA A 441 14.21 -18.78 -23.35
C ALA A 441 13.17 -19.39 -24.31
N LEU A 442 11.88 -19.24 -23.99
CA LEU A 442 10.75 -19.81 -24.74
C LEU A 442 10.21 -18.90 -25.86
N THR A 443 10.84 -17.76 -26.13
CA THR A 443 10.38 -16.85 -27.19
C THR A 443 10.56 -17.44 -28.60
N GLY A 444 11.48 -18.38 -28.77
CA GLY A 444 11.90 -18.91 -30.07
C GLY A 444 13.17 -18.26 -30.62
N PHE A 445 13.71 -17.24 -29.93
CA PHE A 445 14.96 -16.56 -30.34
C PHE A 445 16.21 -17.43 -30.08
N PHE A 446 16.34 -18.02 -28.89
CA PHE A 446 17.51 -18.83 -28.52
C PHE A 446 17.42 -20.29 -28.93
N ILE A 447 16.20 -20.85 -28.91
CA ILE A 447 15.95 -22.28 -29.11
C ILE A 447 14.83 -22.41 -30.12
N ASN A 448 15.04 -23.27 -31.12
CA ASN A 448 13.96 -23.65 -32.04
C ASN A 448 12.89 -24.44 -31.28
N LEU A 449 11.68 -23.90 -31.20
CA LEU A 449 10.61 -24.51 -30.40
C LEU A 449 10.13 -25.87 -30.94
N HIS A 450 10.35 -26.15 -32.23
CA HIS A 450 10.01 -27.46 -32.83
C HIS A 450 10.95 -28.58 -32.40
N SER A 451 12.18 -28.26 -31.99
CA SER A 451 13.15 -29.25 -31.51
C SER A 451 12.91 -29.67 -30.05
N LEU A 452 11.96 -29.04 -29.36
CA LEU A 452 11.61 -29.41 -28.00
C LEU A 452 11.02 -30.83 -27.94
N PRO A 453 11.43 -31.64 -26.94
CA PRO A 453 10.81 -32.93 -26.65
C PRO A 453 9.29 -32.80 -26.50
N VAL A 454 8.55 -33.82 -26.93
CA VAL A 454 7.08 -33.78 -26.99
C VAL A 454 6.44 -33.35 -25.67
N PHE A 455 7.00 -33.79 -24.53
CA PHE A 455 6.51 -33.46 -23.19
C PHE A 455 6.74 -32.00 -22.76
N LEU A 456 7.59 -31.23 -23.46
CA LEU A 456 7.84 -29.80 -23.19
C LEU A 456 7.20 -28.86 -24.22
N ARG A 457 6.55 -29.39 -25.27
CA ARG A 457 5.97 -28.56 -26.34
C ARG A 457 4.84 -27.64 -25.88
N TRP A 458 4.23 -27.89 -24.72
CA TRP A 458 3.21 -27.03 -24.15
C TRP A 458 3.79 -25.77 -23.47
N LEU A 459 5.08 -25.79 -23.11
CA LEU A 459 5.70 -24.77 -22.25
C LEU A 459 5.71 -23.36 -22.88
N PRO A 460 5.98 -23.18 -24.19
CA PRO A 460 5.91 -21.86 -24.83
C PRO A 460 4.52 -21.21 -24.72
N TYR A 461 3.45 -22.00 -24.68
CA TYR A 461 2.08 -21.47 -24.61
C TYR A 461 1.73 -20.81 -23.27
N ILE A 462 2.54 -21.01 -22.22
CA ILE A 462 2.37 -20.34 -20.93
C ILE A 462 3.16 -19.03 -20.87
N SER A 463 4.15 -18.85 -21.75
CA SER A 463 4.97 -17.64 -21.79
C SER A 463 4.27 -16.54 -22.57
N TYR A 464 3.82 -15.47 -21.90
CA TYR A 464 3.30 -14.28 -22.59
C TYR A 464 4.37 -13.65 -23.51
N MET A 465 5.66 -13.82 -23.19
CA MET A 465 6.77 -13.31 -24.01
C MET A 465 6.86 -14.01 -25.36
N HIS A 466 6.42 -15.28 -25.46
CA HIS A 466 6.36 -16.01 -26.73
C HIS A 466 5.38 -15.34 -27.71
N TYR A 467 4.14 -15.09 -27.26
CA TYR A 467 3.11 -14.42 -28.06
C TYR A 467 3.52 -12.98 -28.44
N ALA A 468 4.10 -12.25 -27.48
CA ALA A 468 4.61 -10.91 -27.69
C ALA A 468 5.69 -10.84 -28.77
N TYR A 469 6.69 -11.73 -28.70
CA TYR A 469 7.81 -11.73 -29.61
C TYR A 469 7.37 -12.05 -31.05
N GLN A 470 6.51 -13.05 -31.21
CA GLN A 470 5.94 -13.38 -32.52
C GLN A 470 5.16 -12.21 -33.14
N LEU A 471 4.41 -11.44 -32.34
CA LEU A 471 3.70 -10.26 -32.84
C LEU A 471 4.64 -9.15 -33.28
N ILE A 472 5.70 -8.89 -32.52
CA ILE A 472 6.70 -7.88 -32.87
C ILE A 472 7.36 -8.22 -34.21
N LEU A 473 7.75 -9.49 -34.40
CA LEU A 473 8.33 -9.95 -35.67
C LEU A 473 7.37 -9.78 -36.85
N VAL A 474 6.12 -10.20 -36.68
CA VAL A 474 5.12 -10.07 -37.75
C VAL A 474 4.84 -8.60 -38.09
N VAL A 475 4.83 -7.70 -37.10
CA VAL A 475 4.66 -6.26 -37.34
C VAL A 475 5.85 -5.66 -38.07
N GLN A 476 7.08 -6.00 -37.70
CA GLN A 476 8.29 -5.48 -38.37
C GLN A 476 8.33 -5.89 -39.84
N TRP A 477 8.01 -7.16 -40.13
CA TRP A 477 8.13 -7.74 -41.46
C TRP A 477 6.87 -7.58 -42.33
N TRP A 478 5.82 -6.92 -41.82
CA TRP A 478 4.57 -6.77 -42.56
C TRP A 478 4.77 -5.99 -43.87
N LYS A 479 4.59 -6.65 -45.03
CA LYS A 479 4.75 -6.03 -46.35
C LYS A 479 6.12 -5.36 -46.55
N THR A 480 7.18 -5.92 -45.97
CA THR A 480 8.54 -5.41 -46.11
C THR A 480 9.45 -6.49 -46.72
N ASP A 481 9.53 -6.49 -48.05
CA ASP A 481 10.42 -7.37 -48.79
C ASP A 481 11.87 -6.88 -48.68
N LEU A 482 12.82 -7.82 -48.62
CA LEU A 482 14.25 -7.53 -48.57
C LEU A 482 14.89 -7.73 -49.94
N ASN A 483 15.44 -6.66 -50.51
CA ASN A 483 16.22 -6.69 -51.75
C ASN A 483 17.70 -6.46 -51.44
N TYR A 484 18.56 -7.39 -51.84
CA TYR A 484 20.01 -7.32 -51.60
C TYR A 484 20.81 -7.80 -52.83
N PRO A 485 22.05 -7.32 -53.03
CA PRO A 485 22.89 -7.78 -54.15
C PRO A 485 23.23 -9.27 -53.99
N CYS A 486 23.10 -10.04 -55.08
CA CYS A 486 23.42 -11.47 -55.06
C CYS A 486 24.95 -11.69 -55.08
N ASP A 487 25.53 -12.25 -54.02
CA ASP A 487 26.90 -12.79 -54.07
C ASP A 487 26.88 -14.21 -54.66
N PHE A 488 27.30 -14.35 -55.92
CA PHE A 488 27.30 -15.61 -56.67
C PHE A 488 28.32 -16.65 -56.15
N THR A 489 29.12 -16.33 -55.14
CA THR A 489 30.14 -17.23 -54.56
C THR A 489 29.65 -18.06 -53.38
N THR A 490 28.52 -17.70 -52.75
CA THR A 490 27.94 -18.38 -51.57
C THR A 490 26.54 -18.95 -51.80
N SER A 491 25.99 -18.80 -53.01
CA SER A 491 24.60 -19.13 -53.38
C SER A 491 24.22 -20.62 -53.37
N HIS A 492 25.15 -21.54 -53.05
CA HIS A 492 24.85 -22.97 -53.00
C HIS A 492 24.31 -23.50 -51.65
N LYS A 493 24.16 -22.66 -50.60
CA LYS A 493 23.74 -23.16 -49.27
C LYS A 493 22.42 -22.63 -48.72
N LEU A 494 21.75 -21.70 -49.39
CA LEU A 494 20.42 -21.19 -48.99
C LEU A 494 19.48 -21.13 -50.20
N THR A 495 19.34 -22.25 -50.91
CA THR A 495 18.29 -22.44 -51.91
C THR A 495 17.04 -22.99 -51.22
N THR A 496 16.20 -22.11 -50.70
CA THR A 496 14.75 -22.37 -50.67
C THR A 496 14.16 -21.92 -52.02
N ASN A 497 13.13 -22.61 -52.50
CA ASN A 497 12.54 -22.48 -53.85
C ASN A 497 11.94 -21.09 -54.22
N SER A 498 12.20 -20.03 -53.44
CA SER A 498 11.47 -18.75 -53.49
C SER A 498 12.34 -17.50 -53.71
N THR A 499 13.63 -17.63 -54.00
CA THR A 499 14.45 -16.46 -54.38
C THR A 499 14.19 -16.08 -55.85
N LEU A 500 13.48 -14.96 -56.05
CA LEU A 500 13.30 -14.39 -57.38
C LEU A 500 14.59 -13.66 -57.79
N PHE A 501 15.27 -14.21 -58.79
CA PHE A 501 16.45 -13.59 -59.40
C PHE A 501 16.03 -12.58 -60.45
N ASN A 502 16.40 -11.32 -60.27
CA ASN A 502 16.22 -10.29 -61.28
C ASN A 502 17.47 -9.40 -61.31
N ASN A 503 18.21 -9.42 -62.42
CA ASN A 503 19.37 -8.55 -62.72
C ASN A 503 20.19 -8.11 -61.50
N ASP A 504 21.11 -8.98 -61.03
CA ASP A 504 22.06 -8.76 -59.93
C ASP A 504 21.47 -8.54 -58.51
N THR A 505 20.14 -8.59 -58.36
CA THR A 505 19.45 -8.44 -57.08
C THR A 505 18.65 -9.69 -56.69
N CYS A 506 18.83 -10.10 -55.45
CA CYS A 506 18.13 -11.20 -54.80
C CYS A 506 17.03 -10.59 -53.92
N SER A 507 15.81 -11.11 -54.03
CA SER A 507 14.67 -10.67 -53.22
C SER A 507 14.14 -11.82 -52.37
N ILE A 508 13.86 -11.54 -51.09
CA ILE A 508 13.17 -12.46 -50.18
C ILE A 508 11.84 -11.81 -49.79
N SER A 509 10.76 -12.56 -50.00
CA SER A 509 9.42 -12.11 -49.63
C SER A 509 9.25 -12.00 -48.12
N ASP A 510 8.42 -11.07 -47.69
CA ASP A 510 8.00 -10.94 -46.28
C ASP A 510 7.49 -12.27 -45.68
N THR A 511 6.73 -13.04 -46.47
CA THR A 511 6.21 -14.36 -46.05
C THR A 511 7.33 -15.36 -45.78
N ASP A 512 8.38 -15.37 -46.60
CA ASP A 512 9.51 -16.29 -46.41
C ASP A 512 10.32 -15.92 -45.17
N ILE A 513 10.54 -14.62 -44.92
CA ILE A 513 11.21 -14.14 -43.70
C ILE A 513 10.43 -14.58 -42.45
N ILE A 514 9.11 -14.40 -42.45
CA ILE A 514 8.25 -14.78 -41.34
C ILE A 514 8.21 -16.31 -41.13
N THR A 515 8.21 -17.10 -42.21
CA THR A 515 8.28 -18.57 -42.08
C THR A 515 9.63 -19.05 -41.57
N CYS A 516 10.73 -18.33 -41.84
CA CYS A 516 12.05 -18.61 -41.27
C CYS A 516 12.04 -18.50 -39.74
N PHE A 517 11.26 -17.55 -39.19
CA PHE A 517 11.03 -17.41 -37.76
C PHE A 517 9.94 -18.35 -37.19
N HIS A 518 9.49 -19.35 -37.97
CA HIS A 518 8.43 -20.28 -37.59
C HIS A 518 7.12 -19.61 -37.14
N THR A 519 6.81 -18.43 -37.70
CA THR A 519 5.57 -17.69 -37.45
C THR A 519 4.79 -17.45 -38.74
N SER A 520 3.56 -16.94 -38.64
CA SER A 520 2.68 -16.71 -39.79
C SER A 520 1.73 -15.54 -39.53
N TYR A 521 1.33 -14.82 -40.58
CA TYR A 521 0.31 -13.78 -40.48
C TYR A 521 -1.03 -14.28 -39.90
N ARG A 522 -1.33 -15.58 -40.01
CA ARG A 522 -2.57 -16.17 -39.47
C ARG A 522 -2.57 -16.26 -37.94
N THR A 523 -1.40 -16.27 -37.30
CA THR A 523 -1.29 -16.39 -35.83
C THR A 523 -1.46 -15.06 -35.10
N VAL A 524 -1.52 -13.92 -35.81
CA VAL A 524 -1.66 -12.58 -35.21
C VAL A 524 -2.86 -12.49 -34.27
N GLY A 525 -4.05 -12.91 -34.73
CA GLY A 525 -5.27 -12.85 -33.92
C GLY A 525 -5.19 -13.74 -32.67
N TYR A 526 -4.63 -14.94 -32.81
CA TYR A 526 -4.39 -15.88 -31.71
C TYR A 526 -3.41 -15.29 -30.68
N ASN A 527 -2.29 -14.73 -31.14
CA ASN A 527 -1.28 -14.15 -30.27
C ASN A 527 -1.79 -12.90 -29.54
N MET A 528 -2.58 -12.06 -30.22
CA MET A 528 -3.21 -10.89 -29.63
C MET A 528 -4.21 -11.30 -28.53
N ALA A 529 -5.07 -12.28 -28.81
CA ALA A 529 -6.01 -12.81 -27.83
C ALA A 529 -5.29 -13.43 -26.62
N GLY A 530 -4.18 -14.15 -26.87
CA GLY A 530 -3.32 -14.70 -25.82
C GLY A 530 -2.79 -13.61 -24.88
N LEU A 531 -2.19 -12.53 -25.42
CA LEU A 531 -1.69 -11.42 -24.61
C LEU A 531 -2.78 -10.75 -23.78
N ILE A 532 -3.94 -10.47 -24.39
CA ILE A 532 -5.07 -9.84 -23.69
C ILE A 532 -5.57 -10.77 -22.57
N SER A 533 -5.64 -12.08 -22.81
CA SER A 533 -6.00 -13.07 -21.79
C SER A 533 -5.01 -13.08 -20.63
N PHE A 534 -3.70 -13.02 -20.90
CA PHE A 534 -2.68 -12.94 -19.84
C PHE A 534 -2.78 -11.64 -19.05
N LEU A 535 -2.98 -10.51 -19.73
CA LEU A 535 -3.13 -9.19 -19.09
C LEU A 535 -4.25 -9.21 -18.04
N PHE A 536 -5.46 -9.62 -18.42
CA PHE A 536 -6.58 -9.69 -17.49
C PHE A 536 -6.43 -10.81 -16.46
N GLY A 537 -5.97 -11.99 -16.88
CA GLY A 537 -5.77 -13.15 -15.99
C GLY A 537 -4.80 -12.84 -14.85
N PHE A 538 -3.64 -12.25 -15.15
CA PHE A 538 -2.66 -11.89 -14.13
C PHE A 538 -3.19 -10.81 -13.17
N HIS A 539 -3.89 -9.79 -13.67
CA HIS A 539 -4.48 -8.76 -12.80
C HIS A 539 -5.60 -9.28 -11.92
N ILE A 540 -6.47 -10.16 -12.42
CA ILE A 540 -7.54 -10.78 -11.64
C ILE A 540 -6.94 -11.63 -10.52
N LEU A 541 -5.94 -12.46 -10.83
CA LEU A 541 -5.25 -13.28 -9.83
C LEU A 541 -4.53 -12.42 -8.79
N ALA A 542 -3.80 -11.39 -9.23
CA ALA A 542 -3.11 -10.45 -8.34
C ALA A 542 -4.10 -9.75 -7.40
N PHE A 543 -5.24 -9.29 -7.93
CA PHE A 543 -6.30 -8.68 -7.13
C PHE A 543 -6.87 -9.64 -6.08
N ILE A 544 -7.19 -10.89 -6.46
CA ILE A 544 -7.72 -11.90 -5.54
C ILE A 544 -6.73 -12.16 -4.39
N ILE A 545 -5.43 -12.28 -4.70
CA ILE A 545 -4.40 -12.55 -3.70
C ILE A 545 -4.23 -11.35 -2.76
N ILE A 546 -4.14 -10.13 -3.29
CA ILE A 546 -4.06 -8.90 -2.50
C ILE A 546 -5.30 -8.77 -1.60
N PHE A 547 -6.49 -9.00 -2.15
CA PHE A 547 -7.75 -8.95 -1.41
C PHE A 547 -7.78 -9.95 -0.25
N TYR A 548 -7.33 -11.19 -0.49
CA TYR A 548 -7.27 -12.21 0.55
C TYR A 548 -6.24 -11.87 1.62
N ARG A 549 -5.04 -11.39 1.23
CA ARG A 549 -3.99 -10.99 2.17
C ARG A 549 -4.42 -9.83 3.08
N ILE A 550 -5.02 -8.79 2.49
CA ILE A 550 -5.52 -7.64 3.24
C ILE A 550 -6.63 -8.07 4.22
N ARG A 551 -7.55 -8.95 3.78
CA ARG A 551 -8.60 -9.47 4.67
C ARG A 551 -8.10 -10.40 5.76
N ARG A 552 -7.06 -11.20 5.50
CA ARG A 552 -6.43 -12.07 6.50
C ARG A 552 -5.66 -11.27 7.55
N ALA A 553 -5.22 -10.07 7.21
CA ALA A 553 -4.61 -9.14 8.13
C ALA A 553 -5.61 -8.45 9.08
N LEU A 554 -6.92 -8.66 8.92
CA LEU A 554 -7.96 -8.31 9.91
C LEU A 554 -8.22 -9.50 10.85
#